data_AF-A0A386HN13-F1
#
_entry.id   AF-A0A386HN13-F1
#
_cell.length_a   1.000
_cell.length_b   1.000
_cell.length_c   1.000
_cell.angle_alpha   90.00
_cell.angle_beta   90.00
_cell.angle_gamma   90.00
#
_symmetry.space_group_name_H-M   'P 1'
#
loop_
_entity.id
_entity.type
_entity.pdbx_description
1 polymer ?
#
loop_
_entity_poly.entity_id
_entity_poly.type
_entity_poly.pdbx_seq_one_letter_code
_entity_poly.pdbx_strand_id
1 'polypeptide(L)'
;MADKKYISSQKMLTEEEKLIEYLNNNLPKPDAQKIEEAYAESDFTKDALEGLRAFKHPKSLTRNVSRLNKSLHRSIDDKSPRRSPAFSQLIWFIVAVILILLLLIAGYAVIKLRI
;
A
#
# COMPACT_ATOMS: atom_id res chain seq x y z
N MET A 1 -41.57 -15.76 -31.96
CA MET A 1 -40.41 -15.70 -32.88
C MET A 1 -40.26 -14.25 -33.32
N ALA A 2 -39.12 -13.57 -33.33
CA ALA A 2 -37.83 -13.70 -32.70
C ALA A 2 -37.17 -12.35 -32.98
N ASP A 3 -37.06 -11.45 -32.00
CA ASP A 3 -36.11 -10.33 -32.11
C ASP A 3 -35.71 -9.80 -30.73
N LYS A 4 -34.88 -10.57 -30.04
CA LYS A 4 -34.17 -10.13 -28.83
C LYS A 4 -32.67 -10.34 -29.02
N LYS A 5 -32.16 -10.03 -30.23
CA LYS A 5 -30.76 -10.22 -30.62
C LYS A 5 -30.04 -8.90 -30.92
N TYR A 6 -30.34 -7.83 -30.17
CA TYR A 6 -29.61 -6.55 -30.25
C TYR A 6 -29.15 -6.01 -28.89
N ILE A 7 -29.16 -6.82 -27.84
CA ILE A 7 -28.52 -6.47 -26.55
C ILE A 7 -27.16 -7.17 -26.47
N SER A 8 -26.36 -7.07 -27.53
CA SER A 8 -24.96 -7.47 -27.48
C SER A 8 -24.13 -6.25 -27.08
N SER A 9 -23.78 -6.21 -25.79
CA SER A 9 -22.39 -5.94 -25.38
C SER A 9 -21.81 -4.55 -25.64
N GLN A 10 -22.48 -3.44 -25.30
CA GLN A 10 -21.73 -2.24 -24.93
C GLN A 10 -21.25 -2.38 -23.48
N LYS A 11 -20.15 -3.12 -23.29
CA LYS A 11 -19.39 -3.05 -22.03
C LYS A 11 -18.78 -1.65 -21.97
N MET A 12 -19.30 -0.80 -21.09
CA MET A 12 -18.67 0.49 -20.79
C MET A 12 -17.33 0.19 -20.10
N LEU A 13 -16.24 0.39 -20.84
CA LEU A 13 -14.89 0.19 -20.33
C LEU A 13 -14.58 1.28 -19.29
N THR A 14 -13.88 0.89 -18.23
CA THR A 14 -13.31 1.87 -17.29
C THR A 14 -12.21 2.70 -17.98
N GLU A 15 -11.86 3.86 -17.42
CA GLU A 15 -10.78 4.69 -17.98
C GLU A 15 -9.45 3.95 -18.05
N GLU A 16 -9.13 3.12 -17.05
CA GLU A 16 -7.94 2.26 -17.06
C GLU A 16 -8.00 1.22 -18.18
N GLU A 17 -9.15 0.57 -18.37
CA GLU A 17 -9.34 -0.43 -19.43
C GLU A 17 -9.18 0.22 -20.82
N LYS A 18 -9.74 1.42 -21.03
CA LYS A 18 -9.57 2.18 -22.29
C LYS A 18 -8.10 2.51 -22.57
N LEU A 19 -7.35 2.92 -21.54
CA LEU A 19 -5.93 3.24 -21.67
C LEU A 19 -5.10 1.98 -22.02
N ILE A 20 -5.43 0.83 -21.45
CA ILE A 20 -4.76 -0.44 -21.78
C ILE A 20 -5.07 -0.86 -23.23
N GLU A 21 -6.33 -0.77 -23.66
CA GLU A 21 -6.71 -1.07 -25.05
C GLU A 21 -6.07 -0.09 -26.04
N TYR A 22 -5.88 1.17 -25.63
CA TYR A 22 -5.15 2.18 -26.38
C TYR A 22 -3.69 1.78 -26.60
N LEU A 23 -2.99 1.39 -25.53
CA LEU A 23 -1.60 0.91 -25.60
C LEU A 23 -1.46 -0.39 -26.41
N ASN A 24 -2.52 -1.21 -26.49
CA ASN A 24 -2.55 -2.41 -27.30
C ASN A 24 -2.88 -2.15 -28.78
N ASN A 25 -3.12 -0.90 -29.20
CA ASN A 25 -3.61 -0.53 -30.53
C ASN A 25 -4.97 -1.16 -30.91
N ASN A 26 -5.80 -1.48 -29.93
CA ASN A 26 -7.13 -2.06 -30.13
C ASN A 26 -8.25 -1.00 -30.17
N LEU A 27 -7.93 0.27 -29.91
CA LEU A 27 -8.90 1.36 -30.01
C LEU A 27 -9.03 1.89 -31.45
N PRO A 28 -10.25 2.29 -31.87
CA PRO A 28 -10.44 3.05 -33.09
C PRO A 28 -9.64 4.37 -33.04
N LYS A 29 -9.10 4.80 -34.19
CA LYS A 29 -8.39 6.09 -34.35
C LYS A 29 -9.07 7.30 -33.69
N PRO A 30 -10.39 7.53 -33.83
CA PRO A 30 -11.03 8.68 -33.21
C PRO A 30 -11.04 8.61 -31.67
N ASP A 31 -11.09 7.41 -31.08
CA ASP A 31 -11.08 7.27 -29.62
C ASP A 31 -9.65 7.30 -29.06
N ALA A 32 -8.68 6.84 -29.85
CA ALA A 32 -7.27 7.02 -29.56
C ALA A 32 -6.88 8.50 -29.47
N GLN A 33 -7.31 9.32 -30.42
CA GLN A 33 -7.06 10.77 -30.43
C GLN A 33 -7.64 11.49 -29.20
N LYS A 34 -8.85 11.13 -28.76
CA LYS A 34 -9.44 11.68 -27.54
C LYS A 34 -8.60 11.40 -26.29
N ILE A 35 -7.95 10.23 -26.24
CA ILE A 35 -7.00 9.92 -25.16
C ILE A 35 -5.76 10.81 -25.28
N GLU A 36 -5.22 11.03 -26.48
CA GLU A 36 -4.07 11.94 -26.63
C GLU A 36 -4.43 13.35 -26.17
N GLU A 37 -5.60 13.86 -26.55
CA GLU A 37 -6.11 15.17 -26.16
C GLU A 37 -6.33 15.28 -24.66
N ALA A 38 -6.98 14.28 -24.04
CA ALA A 38 -7.27 14.27 -22.61
C ALA A 38 -6.01 14.30 -21.73
N TYR A 39 -4.89 13.72 -22.21
CA TYR A 39 -3.62 13.70 -21.48
C TYR A 39 -2.64 14.78 -21.97
N ALA A 40 -2.99 15.55 -23.00
CA ALA A 40 -2.16 16.65 -23.52
C ALA A 40 -2.29 17.94 -22.71
N GLU A 41 -3.23 18.03 -21.76
CA GLU A 41 -3.46 19.25 -20.96
C GLU A 41 -2.25 19.67 -20.11
N SER A 42 -1.37 18.73 -19.72
CA SER A 42 -0.14 19.04 -19.01
C SER A 42 1.07 18.36 -19.64
N ASP A 43 2.21 19.05 -19.65
CA ASP A 43 3.48 18.49 -20.12
C ASP A 43 3.86 17.23 -19.33
N PHE A 44 3.50 17.17 -18.05
CA PHE A 44 3.73 16.01 -17.20
C PHE A 44 2.90 14.79 -17.63
N THR A 45 1.60 14.95 -17.89
CA THR A 45 0.72 13.84 -18.30
C THR A 45 1.04 13.38 -19.72
N LYS A 46 1.47 14.31 -20.59
CA LYS A 46 1.91 14.00 -21.95
C LYS A 46 3.19 13.16 -21.95
N ASP A 47 4.21 13.57 -21.19
CA ASP A 47 5.46 12.82 -21.04
C ASP A 47 5.22 11.44 -20.41
N ALA A 48 4.35 11.37 -19.39
CA ALA A 48 3.95 10.10 -18.78
C ALA A 48 3.26 9.16 -19.78
N LEU A 49 2.37 9.68 -20.64
CA LEU A 49 1.70 8.89 -21.68
C LEU A 49 2.70 8.39 -22.74
N GLU A 50 3.67 9.21 -23.14
CA GLU A 50 4.73 8.82 -24.07
C GLU A 50 5.62 7.71 -23.47
N GLY A 51 6.03 7.87 -22.21
CA GLY A 51 6.76 6.84 -21.47
C GLY A 51 5.99 5.53 -21.36
N LEU A 52 4.66 5.60 -21.23
CA LEU A 52 3.80 4.43 -21.19
C LEU A 52 3.71 3.70 -22.54
N ARG A 53 3.68 4.45 -23.66
CA ARG A 53 3.71 3.90 -25.03
C ARG A 53 5.04 3.22 -25.35
N ALA A 54 6.15 3.74 -24.83
CA ALA A 54 7.47 3.14 -25.00
C ALA A 54 7.60 1.76 -24.32
N PHE A 55 6.62 1.36 -23.51
CA PHE A 55 6.64 0.11 -22.77
C PHE A 55 6.29 -1.10 -23.66
N LYS A 56 7.26 -2.01 -23.86
CA LYS A 56 7.17 -3.14 -24.82
C LYS A 56 6.02 -4.12 -24.59
N HIS A 57 5.57 -4.27 -23.35
CA HIS A 57 4.61 -5.32 -22.97
C HIS A 57 3.45 -4.76 -22.12
N PRO A 58 2.44 -4.16 -22.75
CA PRO A 58 1.27 -3.60 -22.06
C PRO A 58 0.53 -4.62 -21.18
N LYS A 59 0.49 -5.91 -21.57
CA LYS A 59 -0.08 -6.97 -20.72
C LYS A 59 0.66 -7.20 -19.39
N SER A 60 1.96 -6.87 -19.34
CA SER A 60 2.75 -6.94 -18.10
C SER A 60 2.60 -5.69 -17.24
N LEU A 61 2.14 -4.58 -17.83
CA LEU A 61 1.94 -3.30 -17.15
C LEU A 61 0.93 -3.43 -16.01
N THR A 62 -0.23 -4.04 -16.23
CA THR A 62 -1.26 -4.26 -15.19
C THR A 62 -0.71 -5.05 -13.99
N ARG A 63 0.13 -6.05 -14.26
CA ARG A 63 0.81 -6.83 -13.22
C ARG A 63 1.85 -5.99 -12.47
N ASN A 64 2.57 -5.12 -13.18
CA ASN A 64 3.56 -4.24 -12.57
C ASN A 64 2.90 -3.14 -11.72
N VAL A 65 1.80 -2.55 -12.18
CA VAL A 65 1.01 -1.56 -11.45
C VAL A 65 0.45 -2.18 -10.17
N SER A 66 -0.17 -3.37 -10.24
CA SER A 66 -0.69 -4.05 -9.05
C SER A 66 0.41 -4.40 -8.04
N ARG A 67 1.60 -4.81 -8.50
CA ARG A 67 2.78 -5.04 -7.63
C ARG A 67 3.25 -3.75 -6.98
N LEU A 68 3.37 -2.67 -7.75
CA LEU A 68 3.81 -1.38 -7.27
C LEU A 68 2.85 -0.85 -6.21
N ASN A 69 1.55 -0.86 -6.50
CA ASN A 69 0.51 -0.43 -5.56
C ASN A 69 0.57 -1.24 -4.25
N LYS A 70 0.70 -2.56 -4.35
CA LYS A 70 0.88 -3.43 -3.18
C LYS A 70 2.15 -3.11 -2.39
N SER A 71 3.25 -2.79 -3.07
CA SER A 71 4.51 -2.42 -2.41
C SER A 71 4.46 -1.05 -1.73
N LEU A 72 3.75 -0.09 -2.32
CA LEU A 72 3.49 1.23 -1.75
C LEU A 72 2.65 1.13 -0.50
N HIS A 73 1.52 0.41 -0.56
CA HIS A 73 0.69 0.14 0.61
C HIS A 73 1.50 -0.51 1.74
N ARG A 74 2.28 -1.55 1.42
CA ARG A 74 3.18 -2.18 2.40
C ARG A 74 4.18 -1.20 2.99
N SER A 75 4.80 -0.35 2.18
CA SER A 75 5.82 0.61 2.63
C SER A 75 5.24 1.75 3.47
N ILE A 76 3.96 2.08 3.28
CA ILE A 76 3.23 3.08 4.07
C ILE A 76 2.74 2.44 5.37
N ASP A 77 2.21 1.21 5.32
CA ASP A 77 1.71 0.48 6.49
C ASP A 77 2.86 0.01 7.42
N ASP A 78 4.00 -0.44 6.88
CA ASP A 78 5.19 -0.82 7.66
C ASP A 78 5.89 0.38 8.33
N LYS A 79 5.54 1.62 7.95
CA LYS A 79 5.99 2.84 8.64
C LYS A 79 5.14 3.19 9.85
N SER A 80 4.10 2.41 10.18
CA SER A 80 3.56 2.43 11.55
C SER A 80 4.72 2.07 12.48
N PRO A 81 5.12 2.96 13.40
CA PRO A 81 6.24 2.67 14.27
C PRO A 81 5.87 1.41 15.03
N ARG A 82 6.55 0.30 14.73
CA ARG A 82 6.67 -0.84 15.63
C ARG A 82 7.23 -0.25 16.91
N ARG A 83 6.33 0.18 17.80
CA ARG A 83 6.66 0.75 19.09
C ARG A 83 7.62 -0.25 19.73
N SER A 84 8.85 0.21 19.96
CA SER A 84 9.86 -0.51 20.72
C SER A 84 9.20 -1.20 21.92
N PRO A 85 9.62 -2.41 22.29
CA PRO A 85 8.95 -3.15 23.36
C PRO A 85 9.11 -2.40 24.69
N ALA A 86 8.13 -1.57 25.03
CA ALA A 86 8.03 -0.87 26.31
C ALA A 86 8.01 -1.85 27.50
N PHE A 87 7.82 -3.14 27.22
CA PHE A 87 7.99 -4.24 28.16
C PHE A 87 9.36 -4.29 28.86
N SER A 88 10.44 -3.85 28.21
CA SER A 88 11.77 -3.95 28.82
C SER A 88 11.91 -3.03 30.05
N GLN A 89 11.24 -1.87 30.06
CA GLN A 89 11.28 -0.93 31.19
C GLN A 89 10.45 -1.42 32.39
N LEU A 90 9.30 -2.06 32.16
CA LEU A 90 8.48 -2.64 33.22
C LEU A 90 9.22 -3.74 33.99
N ILE A 91 10.04 -4.55 33.31
CA ILE A 91 10.83 -5.62 33.96
C ILE A 91 11.82 -5.02 34.96
N TRP A 92 12.56 -3.96 34.57
CA TRP A 92 13.48 -3.27 35.48
C TRP A 92 12.77 -2.64 36.69
N PHE A 93 11.56 -2.11 36.48
CA PHE A 93 10.74 -1.57 37.57
C PHE A 93 10.32 -2.64 38.58
N ILE A 94 9.87 -3.81 38.10
CA ILE A 94 9.49 -4.94 38.95
C ILE A 94 10.69 -5.43 39.77
N VAL A 95 11.88 -5.54 39.15
CA VAL A 95 13.12 -5.94 39.83
C VAL A 95 13.47 -4.96 40.95
N ALA A 96 13.39 -3.65 40.70
CA ALA A 96 13.68 -2.64 41.70
C ALA A 96 12.73 -2.73 42.91
N VAL A 97 11.42 -2.92 42.67
CA VAL A 97 10.42 -3.06 43.74
C VAL A 97 10.69 -4.31 44.59
N ILE A 98 10.99 -5.45 43.97
CA ILE A 98 11.30 -6.69 44.69
C ILE A 98 12.55 -6.51 45.56
N LEU A 99 13.59 -5.85 45.03
CA LEU A 99 14.84 -5.62 45.75
C LEU A 99 14.64 -4.72 46.98
N ILE A 100 13.85 -3.66 46.85
CA ILE A 100 13.47 -2.79 47.99
C ILE A 100 12.68 -3.58 49.04
N LEU A 101 11.73 -4.40 48.62
CA LEU A 101 10.94 -5.22 49.54
C LEU A 101 11.82 -6.22 50.31
N LEU A 102 12.79 -6.84 49.63
CA LEU A 102 13.74 -7.77 50.23
C LEU A 102 14.64 -7.05 51.27
N LEU A 103 15.09 -5.83 50.96
CA LEU A 103 15.83 -4.98 51.91
C LEU A 103 15.02 -4.65 53.17
N LEU A 104 13.73 -4.35 53.03
CA LEU A 104 12.84 -4.10 54.17
C LEU A 104 12.69 -5.33 55.06
N ILE A 105 12.50 -6.51 54.45
CA ILE A 105 12.40 -7.79 55.17
C ILE A 105 13.71 -8.11 55.89
N ALA A 106 14.85 -7.96 55.21
CA ALA A 106 16.16 -8.19 55.78
C ALA A 106 16.45 -7.22 56.94
N GLY A 107 16.14 -5.93 56.77
CA GLY A 107 16.30 -4.92 57.81
C GLY A 107 15.43 -5.22 59.04
N TYR A 108 14.17 -5.59 58.84
CA TYR A 108 13.28 -6.02 59.92
C TYR A 108 13.80 -7.25 60.64
N ALA A 109 14.27 -8.27 59.90
CA ALA A 109 14.83 -9.49 60.48
C ALA A 109 16.06 -9.19 61.35
N VAL A 110 16.96 -8.30 60.91
CA VAL A 110 18.14 -7.90 61.69
C VAL A 110 17.72 -7.16 62.97
N ILE A 111 16.75 -6.24 62.89
CA ILE A 111 16.27 -5.51 64.07
C ILE A 111 15.63 -6.47 65.08
N LYS A 112 14.76 -7.37 64.63
CA LYS A 112 14.10 -8.37 65.48
C LYS A 112 15.07 -9.40 66.06
N LEU A 113 16.16 -9.71 65.36
CA LEU A 113 17.19 -10.63 65.86
C LEU A 113 18.13 -9.96 66.88
N ARG A 114 18.26 -8.64 66.84
CA ARG A 114 19.17 -7.86 67.71
C ARG A 114 18.50 -7.25 68.94
N ILE A 115 17.16 -7.17 68.95
CA ILE A 115 16.31 -6.82 70.10
C ILE A 115 15.85 -8.09 70.78
#